data_AF-A0A7V1EE56-F1
#
_entry.id   AF-A0A7V1EE56-F1
#
_cell.length_a   1.000
_cell.length_b   1.000
_cell.length_c   1.000
_cell.angle_alpha   90.00
_cell.angle_beta   90.00
_cell.angle_gamma   90.00
#
_symmetry.space_group_name_H-M   'P 1'
#
loop_
_entity.id
_entity.type
_entity.pdbx_description
1 polymer ?
#
loop_
_entity_poly.entity_id
_entity_poly.type
_entity_poly.pdbx_seq_one_letter_code
_entity_poly.pdbx_strand_id
1 'polypeptide(L)'
;MSVPRETQTGTTLILEDTTGSWKNPDIRQLKNELADLISPLTFESEIELKEKPEEYDPGFRVDIECPEFPAQEKALEAGFLNNAWAKLTGSVNENGLATYKIEVLNKILNKIDKAYYRTEGYKYSKSAKLEVYIFSYRADLFKRSDWKLGQASRTGTERGGIKVYSDNFRVFGYGSKGDDWLRLDYDRARSLVMLDEEVSKYGEDKRPGLRLFRNQNLFGYVMFLKKDNTRLEITVNREKLLENEASDELRQFVRLGIDFATVLYASEISKEIKEKDERAKAAKEVQRKAEKEARRRAEEAQRKAEDRARRAGEGRKKAEEEAWEAEKARKKAEEELRKIEEERRRAEEERRKAEEEAIRTADKRAREKAEQAIKEERMLLKAEDEARREEQERRKNEKEARERAEENRKKEQEELRKAEEERRKTEEERRRAEEKEFQIKNEKLEKELSQLRVLASTGTLVLIFSHELQAIIDDMDEMIMNFSSV
;
A
#
# COMPACT_ATOMS: atom_id res chain seq x y z
N MET A 1 -9.90 8.48 -55.81
CA MET A 1 -8.88 9.42 -56.32
C MET A 1 -7.57 9.03 -55.68
N SER A 2 -6.62 8.50 -56.42
CA SER A 2 -5.25 8.29 -55.92
C SER A 2 -4.46 9.57 -56.18
N VAL A 3 -3.80 10.07 -55.14
CA VAL A 3 -2.97 11.27 -55.23
C VAL A 3 -1.63 10.88 -55.86
N PRO A 4 -1.08 11.65 -56.82
CA PRO A 4 0.20 11.33 -57.45
C PRO A 4 1.33 11.18 -56.40
N ARG A 5 2.19 10.17 -56.56
CA ARG A 5 3.29 9.85 -55.61
C ARG A 5 4.29 10.99 -55.37
N GLU A 6 4.36 11.94 -56.28
CA GLU A 6 5.24 13.12 -56.20
C GLU A 6 4.60 14.31 -55.48
N THR A 7 3.34 14.18 -55.05
CA THR A 7 2.67 15.23 -54.29
C THR A 7 3.37 15.38 -52.94
N GLN A 8 3.83 16.60 -52.63
CA GLN A 8 4.46 16.90 -51.35
C GLN A 8 3.45 16.64 -50.23
N THR A 9 3.65 15.57 -49.46
CA THR A 9 2.81 15.22 -48.31
C THR A 9 3.46 15.70 -47.02
N GLY A 10 2.62 16.03 -46.03
CA GLY A 10 3.06 16.50 -44.72
C GLY A 10 2.75 17.97 -44.45
N THR A 11 3.02 18.41 -43.22
CA THR A 11 2.85 19.81 -42.79
C THR A 11 4.07 20.21 -42.00
N THR A 12 4.78 21.25 -42.46
CA THR A 12 5.89 21.85 -41.71
C THR A 12 5.37 23.11 -41.04
N LEU A 13 5.34 23.13 -39.70
CA LEU A 13 5.03 24.31 -38.91
C LEU A 13 6.34 24.90 -38.40
N ILE A 14 6.65 26.13 -38.84
CA ILE A 14 7.81 26.89 -38.38
C ILE A 14 7.27 27.99 -37.45
N LEU A 15 7.72 27.97 -36.18
CA LEU A 15 7.36 28.97 -35.18
C LEU A 15 8.57 29.86 -34.92
N GLU A 16 8.54 31.08 -35.47
CA GLU A 16 9.56 32.12 -35.29
C GLU A 16 8.95 33.34 -34.60
N ASP A 17 9.77 34.11 -33.87
CA ASP A 17 9.39 35.38 -33.23
C ASP A 17 8.08 35.34 -32.41
N THR A 18 7.85 34.23 -31.69
CA THR A 18 6.64 34.02 -30.91
C THR A 18 6.45 35.11 -29.84
N THR A 19 5.22 35.60 -29.68
CA THR A 19 4.87 36.71 -28.77
C THR A 19 5.10 36.41 -27.28
N GLY A 20 5.20 35.14 -26.89
CA GLY A 20 5.51 34.69 -25.53
C GLY A 20 6.85 33.96 -25.46
N SER A 21 7.56 34.10 -24.34
CA SER A 21 8.82 33.37 -24.11
C SER A 21 8.53 31.87 -23.94
N TRP A 22 9.08 31.03 -24.80
CA TRP A 22 9.06 29.58 -24.62
C TRP A 22 10.18 29.15 -23.67
N LYS A 23 9.84 28.30 -22.71
CA LYS A 23 10.81 27.74 -21.76
C LYS A 23 10.93 26.23 -21.96
N ASN A 24 12.01 25.67 -21.42
CA ASN A 24 12.25 24.23 -21.38
C ASN A 24 11.03 23.37 -20.93
N PRO A 25 10.19 23.78 -19.95
CA PRO A 25 8.98 23.04 -19.61
C PRO A 25 7.91 23.05 -20.71
N ASP A 26 7.73 24.17 -21.42
CA ASP A 26 6.71 24.35 -22.46
C ASP A 26 7.03 23.50 -23.68
N ILE A 27 8.31 23.52 -24.12
CA ILE A 27 8.80 22.66 -25.21
C ILE A 27 8.66 21.18 -24.82
N ARG A 28 8.94 20.83 -23.56
CA ARG A 28 8.73 19.46 -23.08
C ARG A 28 7.26 19.07 -23.07
N GLN A 29 6.36 19.96 -22.70
CA GLN A 29 4.93 19.70 -22.74
C GLN A 29 4.46 19.46 -24.17
N LEU A 30 4.82 20.35 -25.11
CA LEU A 30 4.50 20.20 -26.53
C LEU A 30 5.02 18.88 -27.10
N LYS A 31 6.29 18.53 -26.83
CA LYS A 31 6.86 17.23 -27.24
C LYS A 31 6.08 16.04 -26.68
N ASN A 32 5.66 16.11 -25.41
CA ASN A 32 4.84 15.03 -24.82
C ASN A 32 3.47 14.93 -25.49
N GLU A 33 2.79 16.05 -25.76
CA GLU A 33 1.49 16.09 -26.43
C GLU A 33 1.56 15.55 -27.87
N LEU A 34 2.64 15.89 -28.59
CA LEU A 34 2.94 15.40 -29.93
C LEU A 34 3.33 13.91 -29.95
N ALA A 35 4.12 13.43 -28.98
CA ALA A 35 4.41 12.01 -28.83
C ALA A 35 3.15 11.21 -28.47
N ASP A 36 2.18 11.86 -27.83
CA ASP A 36 0.90 11.28 -27.48
C ASP A 36 -0.09 11.24 -28.67
N LEU A 37 0.17 11.97 -29.76
CA LEU A 37 -0.63 11.93 -31.01
C LEU A 37 -0.37 10.67 -31.83
N ILE A 38 0.86 10.19 -31.76
CA ILE A 38 1.34 9.00 -32.46
C ILE A 38 1.37 7.81 -31.51
N SER A 39 1.08 6.63 -32.02
CA SER A 39 1.21 5.41 -31.21
C SER A 39 2.66 5.28 -30.74
N PRO A 40 2.92 4.89 -29.47
CA PRO A 40 4.28 4.62 -28.95
C PRO A 40 5.08 3.62 -29.80
N LEU A 41 4.42 2.88 -30.69
CA LEU A 41 5.00 1.94 -31.65
C LEU A 41 5.77 2.59 -32.82
N THR A 42 5.80 3.91 -32.95
CA THR A 42 6.57 4.58 -34.01
C THR A 42 8.09 4.52 -33.81
N PHE A 43 8.57 4.02 -32.66
CA PHE A 43 10.01 3.86 -32.35
C PHE A 43 10.48 2.39 -32.37
N GLU A 44 10.10 1.65 -33.41
CA GLU A 44 10.36 0.20 -33.61
C GLU A 44 9.40 -0.71 -32.83
N SER A 45 8.31 -1.10 -33.48
CA SER A 45 7.59 -2.30 -33.10
C SER A 45 7.92 -3.42 -34.08
N GLU A 46 8.25 -4.60 -33.56
CA GLU A 46 8.32 -5.90 -34.27
C GLU A 46 6.95 -6.34 -34.88
N ILE A 47 6.02 -5.41 -35.07
CA ILE A 47 4.70 -5.66 -35.63
C ILE A 47 4.82 -5.52 -37.15
N GLU A 48 5.25 -6.60 -37.81
CA GLU A 48 5.03 -6.74 -39.25
C GLU A 48 3.53 -6.82 -39.52
N LEU A 49 2.96 -5.73 -40.06
CA LEU A 49 1.68 -5.80 -40.73
C LEU A 49 1.82 -6.81 -41.89
N LYS A 50 1.08 -7.92 -41.83
CA LYS A 50 1.01 -8.83 -42.97
C LYS A 50 0.35 -8.09 -44.13
N GLU A 51 1.10 -8.06 -45.22
CA GLU A 51 0.83 -7.40 -46.50
C GLU A 51 0.79 -5.86 -46.39
N LYS A 52 1.87 -5.22 -46.83
CA LYS A 52 1.85 -3.82 -47.26
C LYS A 52 0.91 -3.74 -48.47
N PRO A 53 -0.28 -3.12 -48.40
CA PRO A 53 -0.92 -2.69 -49.62
C PRO A 53 0.04 -1.75 -50.34
N GLU A 54 0.13 -1.84 -51.68
CA GLU A 54 1.01 -1.01 -52.53
C GLU A 54 0.76 0.52 -52.40
N GLU A 55 -0.28 0.88 -51.62
CA GLU A 55 -0.90 2.19 -51.44
C GLU A 55 -1.12 2.48 -49.93
N TYR A 56 -0.22 2.06 -49.04
CA TYR A 56 -0.30 2.35 -47.59
C TYR A 56 0.29 3.72 -47.26
N ASP A 57 -0.51 4.61 -46.69
CA ASP A 57 -0.07 5.86 -46.06
C ASP A 57 0.95 5.52 -44.95
N PRO A 58 2.21 6.00 -45.01
CA PRO A 58 3.25 5.70 -44.02
C PRO A 58 2.89 6.17 -42.60
N GLY A 59 1.79 6.89 -42.43
CA GLY A 59 1.27 7.37 -41.15
C GLY A 59 1.85 8.72 -40.79
N PHE A 60 1.64 9.12 -39.53
CA PHE A 60 2.08 10.42 -39.02
C PHE A 60 3.45 10.29 -38.35
N ARG A 61 4.45 10.99 -38.89
CA ARG A 61 5.77 11.16 -38.26
C ARG A 61 5.91 12.61 -37.80
N VAL A 62 6.31 12.80 -36.55
CA VAL A 62 6.56 14.13 -35.98
C VAL A 62 8.05 14.25 -35.69
N ASP A 63 8.73 15.12 -36.41
CA ASP A 63 10.11 15.50 -36.14
C ASP A 63 10.10 16.92 -35.54
N ILE A 64 10.75 17.12 -34.39
CA ILE A 64 10.82 18.42 -33.70
C ILE A 64 12.28 18.84 -33.60
N GLU A 65 12.65 19.81 -34.42
CA GLU A 65 13.96 20.44 -34.37
C GLU A 65 13.88 21.70 -33.51
N CYS A 66 14.50 21.64 -32.33
CA CYS A 66 14.63 22.80 -31.44
C CYS A 66 16.06 22.84 -30.88
N PRO A 67 17.02 23.40 -31.64
CA PRO A 67 18.45 23.39 -31.27
C PRO A 67 18.74 24.08 -29.94
N GLU A 68 17.96 25.10 -29.59
CA GLU A 68 18.08 25.89 -28.34
C GLU A 68 17.66 25.09 -27.09
N PHE A 69 16.79 24.10 -27.27
CA PHE A 69 16.29 23.24 -26.22
C PHE A 69 16.47 21.76 -26.62
N PRO A 70 17.70 21.22 -26.53
CA PRO A 70 18.00 19.81 -26.79
C PRO A 70 17.47 18.95 -25.64
N ALA A 71 16.15 18.94 -25.45
CA ALA A 71 15.51 18.06 -24.50
C ALA A 71 15.59 16.64 -25.06
N GLN A 72 16.39 15.79 -24.41
CA GLN A 72 16.27 14.34 -24.51
C GLN A 72 14.84 13.98 -24.10
N GLU A 73 14.10 13.41 -25.04
CA GLU A 73 12.82 12.77 -24.79
C GLU A 73 12.95 11.82 -23.59
N LYS A 74 11.86 11.69 -22.84
CA LYS A 74 11.60 10.44 -22.14
C LYS A 74 10.19 10.02 -22.52
N ALA A 75 10.08 9.34 -23.67
CA ALA A 75 9.07 8.27 -23.80
C ALA A 75 9.07 7.47 -22.49
N LEU A 76 7.93 6.92 -22.06
CA LEU A 76 7.90 6.09 -20.85
C LEU A 76 9.03 5.07 -20.97
N GLU A 77 10.08 5.25 -20.16
CA GLU A 77 11.34 4.56 -20.39
C GLU A 77 11.05 3.06 -20.38
N ALA A 78 11.73 2.26 -21.20
CA ALA A 78 11.61 0.80 -21.12
C ALA A 78 11.79 0.32 -19.67
N GLY A 79 12.66 1.00 -18.89
CA GLY A 79 12.82 0.78 -17.45
C GLY A 79 11.57 1.05 -16.59
N PHE A 80 10.68 1.97 -16.98
CA PHE A 80 9.38 2.17 -16.33
C PHE A 80 8.44 1.00 -16.61
N LEU A 81 8.27 0.63 -17.89
CA LEU A 81 7.35 -0.43 -18.33
C LEU A 81 7.76 -1.81 -17.80
N ASN A 82 9.06 -2.05 -17.58
CA ASN A 82 9.58 -3.26 -16.93
C ASN A 82 9.06 -3.47 -15.49
N ASN A 83 8.52 -2.42 -14.85
CA ASN A 83 7.90 -2.54 -13.52
C ASN A 83 6.43 -2.97 -13.58
N ALA A 84 5.83 -3.06 -14.78
CA ALA A 84 4.51 -3.64 -14.93
C ALA A 84 4.52 -5.10 -14.48
N TRP A 85 3.38 -5.57 -13.98
CA TRP A 85 3.21 -6.98 -13.67
C TRP A 85 3.25 -7.81 -14.96
N ALA A 86 2.44 -7.42 -15.94
CA ALA A 86 2.29 -8.14 -17.19
C ALA A 86 1.96 -7.22 -18.35
N LYS A 87 2.28 -7.69 -19.56
CA LYS A 87 1.86 -7.14 -20.85
C LYS A 87 0.69 -7.98 -21.37
N LEU A 88 -0.46 -7.36 -21.58
CA LEU A 88 -1.62 -7.94 -22.24
C LEU A 88 -1.61 -7.52 -23.71
N THR A 89 -1.66 -8.50 -24.61
CA THR A 89 -1.84 -8.27 -26.05
C THR A 89 -3.15 -8.91 -26.49
N GLY A 90 -3.97 -8.17 -27.24
CA GLY A 90 -5.20 -8.65 -27.84
C GLY A 90 -5.23 -8.40 -29.33
N SER A 91 -5.83 -9.30 -30.10
CA SER A 91 -6.03 -9.10 -31.54
C SER A 91 -7.34 -9.72 -32.00
N VAL A 92 -8.05 -9.02 -32.88
CA VAL A 92 -9.23 -9.55 -33.58
C VAL A 92 -8.83 -9.91 -35.01
N ASN A 93 -9.08 -11.15 -35.42
CA ASN A 93 -8.81 -11.57 -36.80
C ASN A 93 -9.94 -11.12 -37.76
N GLU A 94 -9.78 -11.39 -39.06
CA GLU A 94 -10.76 -11.03 -40.10
C GLU A 94 -12.13 -11.69 -39.92
N ASN A 95 -12.16 -12.83 -39.24
CA ASN A 95 -13.37 -13.57 -38.88
C ASN A 95 -14.06 -13.00 -37.63
N GLY A 96 -13.50 -11.94 -37.02
CA GLY A 96 -14.02 -11.33 -35.79
C GLY A 96 -13.59 -12.04 -34.51
N LEU A 97 -12.84 -13.13 -34.57
CA LEU A 97 -12.44 -13.88 -33.38
C LEU A 97 -11.30 -13.16 -32.66
N ALA A 98 -11.53 -12.82 -31.40
CA ALA A 98 -10.54 -12.19 -30.55
C ALA A 98 -9.64 -13.21 -29.85
N THR A 99 -8.36 -12.91 -29.80
CA THR A 99 -7.35 -13.65 -29.04
C THR A 99 -6.69 -12.69 -28.06
N TYR A 100 -6.48 -13.12 -26.82
CA TYR A 100 -5.78 -12.38 -25.79
C TYR A 100 -4.65 -13.23 -25.25
N LYS A 101 -3.49 -12.62 -25.03
CA LYS A 101 -2.31 -13.25 -24.43
C LYS A 101 -1.76 -12.37 -23.34
N ILE A 102 -1.34 -12.98 -22.24
CA ILE A 102 -0.70 -12.30 -21.12
C ILE A 102 0.72 -12.80 -20.98
N GLU A 103 1.68 -11.88 -21.13
CA GLU A 103 3.10 -12.10 -20.88
C GLU A 103 3.49 -11.46 -19.55
N VAL A 104 3.87 -12.28 -18.57
CA VAL A 104 4.30 -11.78 -17.26
C VAL A 104 5.73 -11.25 -17.35
N LEU A 105 5.87 -9.94 -17.18
CA LEU A 105 7.16 -9.25 -17.17
C LEU A 105 7.87 -9.45 -15.83
N ASN A 106 7.11 -9.47 -14.73
CA ASN A 106 7.67 -9.61 -13.40
C ASN A 106 7.20 -10.90 -12.70
N LYS A 107 8.09 -11.90 -12.72
CA LYS A 107 7.84 -13.25 -12.15
C LYS A 107 7.74 -13.28 -10.62
N ILE A 108 7.96 -12.15 -9.93
CA ILE A 108 7.72 -12.02 -8.48
C ILE A 108 6.25 -12.31 -8.16
N LEU A 109 5.34 -11.91 -9.06
CA LEU A 109 3.92 -12.15 -8.87
C LEU A 109 3.53 -13.56 -9.28
N ASN A 110 3.94 -14.03 -10.45
CA ASN A 110 3.66 -15.39 -10.92
C ASN A 110 4.44 -15.80 -12.17
N LYS A 111 4.31 -17.07 -12.56
CA LYS A 111 4.80 -17.62 -13.84
C LYS A 111 3.63 -18.06 -14.71
N ILE A 112 2.75 -17.12 -15.06
CA ILE A 112 1.60 -17.41 -15.93
C ILE A 112 1.93 -16.92 -17.34
N ASP A 113 1.85 -17.81 -18.31
CA ASP A 113 1.63 -17.46 -19.71
C ASP A 113 0.33 -18.18 -20.11
N LYS A 114 -0.71 -17.40 -20.42
CA LYS A 114 -2.03 -17.91 -20.78
C LYS A 114 -2.56 -17.10 -21.95
N ALA A 115 -3.16 -17.83 -22.87
CA ALA A 115 -3.94 -17.26 -23.95
C ALA A 115 -5.42 -17.61 -23.76
N TYR A 116 -6.29 -16.70 -24.18
CA TYR A 116 -7.73 -16.89 -24.24
C TYR A 116 -8.22 -16.54 -25.65
N TYR A 117 -9.12 -17.37 -26.16
CA TYR A 117 -9.72 -17.22 -27.48
C TYR A 117 -11.22 -17.06 -27.26
N ARG A 118 -11.76 -15.95 -27.75
CA ARG A 118 -13.20 -15.67 -27.66
C ARG A 118 -13.95 -16.61 -28.59
N THR A 119 -15.08 -17.14 -28.12
CA THR A 119 -15.92 -18.04 -28.93
C THR A 119 -16.82 -17.29 -29.89
N GLU A 120 -17.28 -16.10 -29.50
CA GLU A 120 -18.13 -15.25 -30.32
C GLU A 120 -17.31 -14.19 -31.07
N GLY A 121 -17.51 -14.11 -32.38
CA GLY A 121 -16.82 -13.14 -33.22
C GLY A 121 -17.40 -11.73 -33.11
N TYR A 122 -16.53 -10.74 -33.05
CA TYR A 122 -16.82 -9.32 -33.20
C TYR A 122 -17.15 -8.97 -34.65
N LYS A 123 -18.23 -8.21 -34.86
CA LYS A 123 -18.75 -7.87 -36.18
C LYS A 123 -18.09 -6.62 -36.77
N TYR A 124 -17.72 -5.68 -35.91
CA TYR A 124 -17.30 -4.32 -36.23
C TYR A 124 -15.92 -3.93 -35.67
N SER A 125 -15.18 -4.87 -35.08
CA SER A 125 -13.86 -4.65 -34.49
C SER A 125 -12.77 -5.52 -35.14
N LYS A 126 -12.89 -5.79 -36.44
CA LYS A 126 -11.94 -6.62 -37.20
C LYS A 126 -10.56 -5.96 -37.27
N SER A 127 -9.52 -6.79 -37.26
CA SER A 127 -8.13 -6.31 -37.31
C SER A 127 -7.74 -5.38 -36.15
N ALA A 128 -8.57 -5.26 -35.10
CA ALA A 128 -8.28 -4.44 -33.95
C ALA A 128 -7.14 -5.08 -33.13
N LYS A 129 -6.21 -4.24 -32.67
CA LYS A 129 -5.05 -4.65 -31.87
C LYS A 129 -5.07 -3.91 -30.54
N LEU A 130 -4.85 -4.63 -29.46
CA LEU A 130 -4.80 -4.13 -28.09
C LEU A 130 -3.43 -4.45 -27.51
N GLU A 131 -2.81 -3.47 -26.87
CA GLU A 131 -1.59 -3.67 -26.09
C GLU A 131 -1.68 -2.86 -24.80
N VAL A 132 -1.48 -3.51 -23.66
CA VAL A 132 -1.61 -2.89 -22.34
C VAL A 132 -0.56 -3.43 -21.38
N TYR A 133 0.23 -2.52 -20.81
CA TYR A 133 1.08 -2.78 -19.67
C TYR A 133 0.28 -2.56 -18.39
N ILE A 134 0.18 -3.61 -17.57
CA ILE A 134 -0.67 -3.63 -16.38
C ILE A 134 0.18 -3.51 -15.13
N PHE A 135 0.00 -2.42 -14.38
CA PHE A 135 0.71 -2.14 -13.14
C PHE A 135 -0.12 -2.53 -11.92
N SER A 136 0.47 -3.29 -11.00
CA SER A 136 -0.16 -3.59 -9.70
C SER A 136 0.23 -2.62 -8.58
N TYR A 137 1.22 -1.74 -8.82
CA TYR A 137 1.78 -0.79 -7.84
C TYR A 137 2.15 -1.43 -6.48
N ARG A 138 2.61 -2.69 -6.48
CA ARG A 138 3.14 -3.33 -5.28
C ARG A 138 4.61 -2.97 -5.09
N ALA A 139 5.00 -2.73 -3.84
CA ALA A 139 6.36 -2.29 -3.51
C ALA A 139 7.47 -3.29 -3.91
N ASP A 140 7.16 -4.59 -3.94
CA ASP A 140 8.08 -5.65 -4.37
C ASP A 140 8.52 -5.52 -5.83
N LEU A 141 7.65 -5.04 -6.73
CA LEU A 141 7.98 -4.84 -8.14
C LEU A 141 8.97 -3.69 -8.38
N PHE A 142 9.06 -2.74 -7.45
CA PHE A 142 9.92 -1.55 -7.59
C PHE A 142 11.23 -1.64 -6.80
N LYS A 143 11.50 -2.74 -6.07
CA LYS A 143 12.70 -2.86 -5.21
C LYS A 143 14.03 -2.80 -5.97
N ARG A 144 14.04 -3.18 -7.24
CA ARG A 144 15.24 -3.23 -8.11
C ARG A 144 15.13 -2.26 -9.29
N SER A 145 14.26 -1.26 -9.18
CA SER A 145 14.03 -0.26 -10.22
C SER A 145 14.56 1.09 -9.78
N ASP A 146 15.00 1.90 -10.74
CA ASP A 146 15.32 3.31 -10.53
C ASP A 146 14.05 4.14 -10.23
N TRP A 147 12.87 3.58 -10.53
CA TRP A 147 11.58 4.20 -10.28
C TRP A 147 11.09 3.96 -8.86
N LYS A 148 10.84 5.05 -8.12
CA LYS A 148 10.16 4.98 -6.82
C LYS A 148 8.67 4.72 -7.01
N LEU A 149 8.08 3.90 -6.13
CA LEU A 149 6.65 3.56 -6.17
C LEU A 149 5.72 4.80 -6.20
N GLY A 150 5.99 5.81 -5.36
CA GLY A 150 5.19 7.03 -5.32
C GLY A 150 5.24 7.82 -6.63
N GLN A 151 6.42 7.88 -7.27
CA GLN A 151 6.58 8.52 -8.57
C GLN A 151 5.85 7.74 -9.65
N ALA A 152 5.99 6.41 -9.69
CA ALA A 152 5.31 5.55 -10.64
C ALA A 152 3.78 5.65 -10.52
N SER A 153 3.24 5.65 -9.29
CA SER A 153 1.81 5.82 -9.06
C SER A 153 1.30 7.18 -9.53
N ARG A 154 2.07 8.25 -9.34
CA ARG A 154 1.72 9.59 -9.83
C ARG A 154 1.71 9.62 -11.37
N THR A 155 2.72 9.02 -12.01
CA THR A 155 2.74 8.81 -13.47
C THR A 155 1.50 8.05 -13.93
N GLY A 156 1.05 7.04 -13.19
CA GLY A 156 -0.21 6.34 -13.42
C GLY A 156 -1.43 7.23 -13.44
N THR A 157 -1.56 8.12 -12.45
CA THR A 157 -2.69 9.05 -12.39
C THR A 157 -2.67 10.10 -13.51
N GLU A 158 -1.48 10.46 -14.01
CA GLU A 158 -1.32 11.50 -15.03
C GLU A 158 -1.38 10.95 -16.46
N ARG A 159 -0.80 9.77 -16.70
CA ARG A 159 -0.57 9.19 -18.04
C ARG A 159 -1.19 7.80 -18.24
N GLY A 160 -1.72 7.20 -17.18
CA GLY A 160 -2.40 5.91 -17.26
C GLY A 160 -3.74 6.03 -17.98
N GLY A 161 -4.10 4.96 -18.67
CA GLY A 161 -5.28 4.80 -19.48
C GLY A 161 -5.01 3.94 -20.71
N ILE A 162 -6.09 3.48 -21.34
CA ILE A 162 -6.03 2.82 -22.65
C ILE A 162 -6.51 3.80 -23.69
N LYS A 163 -5.57 4.26 -24.52
CA LYS A 163 -5.80 5.24 -25.59
C LYS A 163 -6.38 4.56 -26.83
N VAL A 164 -7.14 5.28 -27.64
CA VAL A 164 -7.72 4.76 -28.89
C VAL A 164 -6.99 5.38 -30.08
N TYR A 165 -6.62 4.56 -31.05
CA TYR A 165 -6.01 4.98 -32.31
C TYR A 165 -6.81 4.47 -33.51
N SER A 166 -7.08 5.36 -34.46
CA SER A 166 -7.61 5.03 -35.79
C SER A 166 -6.51 5.27 -36.81
N ASP A 167 -6.16 4.27 -37.59
CA ASP A 167 -5.15 4.39 -38.67
C ASP A 167 -3.84 5.08 -38.18
N ASN A 168 -3.35 4.66 -37.01
CA ASN A 168 -2.17 5.22 -36.31
C ASN A 168 -2.32 6.65 -35.73
N PHE A 169 -3.50 7.27 -35.83
CA PHE A 169 -3.79 8.57 -35.22
C PHE A 169 -4.61 8.46 -33.94
N ARG A 170 -4.23 9.20 -32.90
CA ARG A 170 -4.95 9.20 -31.63
C ARG A 170 -6.34 9.84 -31.75
N VAL A 171 -7.32 9.17 -31.15
CA VAL A 171 -8.64 9.72 -30.81
C VAL A 171 -8.60 10.16 -29.34
N PHE A 172 -8.47 11.46 -29.09
CA PHE A 172 -8.10 12.01 -27.76
C PHE A 172 -9.10 11.77 -26.64
N GLY A 173 -10.37 11.56 -26.97
CA GLY A 173 -11.46 11.37 -26.02
C GLY A 173 -11.40 10.08 -25.23
N TYR A 174 -10.33 9.30 -25.34
CA TYR A 174 -10.17 7.99 -24.71
C TYR A 174 -8.82 7.83 -24.02
N GLY A 175 -8.84 7.38 -22.76
CA GLY A 175 -7.64 6.98 -22.01
C GLY A 175 -6.78 8.14 -21.53
N SER A 176 -7.34 9.35 -21.51
CA SER A 176 -6.73 10.53 -20.91
C SER A 176 -7.08 10.61 -19.41
N LYS A 177 -6.36 11.45 -18.66
CA LYS A 177 -6.62 11.64 -17.22
C LYS A 177 -8.09 12.01 -16.97
N GLY A 178 -8.76 11.23 -16.11
CA GLY A 178 -10.17 11.45 -15.76
C GLY A 178 -11.18 10.83 -16.73
N ASP A 179 -10.73 10.29 -17.86
CA ASP A 179 -11.58 9.58 -18.81
C ASP A 179 -11.63 8.08 -18.48
N ASP A 180 -12.79 7.61 -18.00
CA ASP A 180 -13.06 6.21 -17.67
C ASP A 180 -14.00 5.59 -18.71
N TRP A 181 -13.65 5.70 -20.00
CA TRP A 181 -14.49 5.20 -21.10
C TRP A 181 -14.75 3.69 -21.05
N LEU A 182 -13.89 2.95 -20.36
CA LEU A 182 -14.04 1.52 -20.08
C LEU A 182 -14.84 1.24 -18.82
N ARG A 183 -15.21 2.26 -18.04
CA ARG A 183 -15.95 2.18 -16.76
C ARG A 183 -15.26 1.36 -15.68
N LEU A 184 -13.93 1.25 -15.73
CA LEU A 184 -13.13 0.44 -14.80
C LEU A 184 -13.16 1.03 -13.38
N ASP A 185 -13.00 2.35 -13.27
CA ASP A 185 -13.01 3.03 -11.98
C ASP A 185 -14.44 3.06 -11.40
N TYR A 186 -15.43 3.31 -12.25
CA TYR A 186 -16.85 3.26 -11.91
C TYR A 186 -17.27 1.89 -11.35
N ASP A 187 -16.88 0.80 -12.02
CA ASP A 187 -17.27 -0.57 -11.63
C ASP A 187 -16.52 -1.02 -10.38
N ARG A 188 -15.22 -0.72 -10.29
CA ARG A 188 -14.41 -1.02 -9.10
C ARG A 188 -14.96 -0.32 -7.85
N ALA A 189 -15.43 0.92 -7.97
CA ALA A 189 -15.97 1.68 -6.84
C ALA A 189 -17.26 1.05 -6.27
N ARG A 190 -18.11 0.49 -7.13
CA ARG A 190 -19.38 -0.11 -6.69
C ARG A 190 -19.26 -1.54 -6.17
N SER A 191 -18.10 -2.18 -6.36
CA SER A 191 -17.93 -3.62 -6.09
C SER A 191 -19.00 -4.50 -6.78
N LEU A 192 -19.68 -3.94 -7.79
CA LEU A 192 -20.60 -4.62 -8.69
C LEU A 192 -19.73 -5.27 -9.74
N VAL A 193 -19.32 -6.52 -9.54
CA VAL A 193 -18.53 -7.15 -10.60
C VAL A 193 -19.07 -8.52 -10.93
N MET A 194 -19.92 -8.53 -11.95
CA MET A 194 -19.99 -9.61 -12.92
C MET A 194 -18.87 -9.31 -13.93
N LEU A 195 -17.72 -10.00 -13.83
CA LEU A 195 -16.79 -10.06 -14.96
C LEU A 195 -17.45 -10.91 -16.04
N ASP A 196 -17.01 -10.78 -17.27
CA ASP A 196 -17.49 -11.64 -18.35
C ASP A 196 -17.36 -13.13 -17.96
N GLU A 197 -18.44 -13.89 -18.17
CA GLU A 197 -18.52 -15.30 -17.77
C GLU A 197 -17.50 -16.16 -18.53
N GLU A 198 -17.14 -15.77 -19.77
CA GLU A 198 -16.20 -16.52 -20.60
C GLU A 198 -14.80 -16.55 -20.00
N VAL A 199 -14.38 -15.45 -19.38
CA VAL A 199 -13.04 -15.32 -18.78
C VAL A 199 -13.03 -15.72 -17.31
N SER A 200 -14.17 -15.63 -16.62
CA SER A 200 -14.29 -15.97 -15.21
C SER A 200 -13.85 -17.41 -14.88
N LYS A 201 -14.04 -18.35 -15.83
CA LYS A 201 -13.60 -19.76 -15.70
C LYS A 201 -12.07 -19.95 -15.65
N TYR A 202 -11.28 -18.94 -16.03
CA TYR A 202 -9.82 -19.06 -16.08
C TYR A 202 -9.11 -18.84 -14.73
N GLY A 203 -9.85 -18.45 -13.69
CA GLY A 203 -9.34 -18.21 -12.34
C GLY A 203 -10.12 -18.97 -11.26
N GLU A 204 -9.50 -19.11 -10.09
CA GLU A 204 -10.07 -19.84 -8.94
C GLU A 204 -10.64 -18.88 -7.87
N ASP A 205 -10.48 -17.57 -8.06
CA ASP A 205 -10.99 -16.55 -7.15
C ASP A 205 -12.53 -16.47 -7.24
N LYS A 206 -13.20 -16.39 -6.08
CA LYS A 206 -14.68 -16.32 -6.03
C LYS A 206 -15.23 -14.96 -6.42
N ARG A 207 -14.42 -13.90 -6.29
CA ARG A 207 -14.79 -12.50 -6.53
C ARG A 207 -13.62 -11.75 -7.20
N PRO A 208 -13.19 -12.18 -8.40
CA PRO A 208 -12.04 -11.59 -9.08
C PRO A 208 -12.19 -10.08 -9.32
N GLY A 209 -13.42 -9.62 -9.51
CA GLY A 209 -13.74 -8.22 -9.73
C GLY A 209 -13.41 -7.24 -8.61
N LEU A 210 -13.27 -7.70 -7.35
CA LEU A 210 -12.78 -6.84 -6.26
C LEU A 210 -11.35 -6.34 -6.52
N ARG A 211 -10.64 -6.98 -7.46
CA ARG A 211 -9.27 -6.66 -7.86
C ARG A 211 -9.18 -6.08 -9.27
N LEU A 212 -10.30 -5.62 -9.83
CA LEU A 212 -10.33 -4.92 -11.12
C LEU A 212 -9.28 -3.79 -11.15
N PHE A 213 -8.49 -3.76 -12.21
CA PHE A 213 -7.50 -2.72 -12.41
C PHE A 213 -8.20 -1.37 -12.63
N ARG A 214 -7.72 -0.31 -11.97
CA ARG A 214 -8.19 1.06 -12.23
C ARG A 214 -7.60 1.58 -13.52
N ASN A 215 -8.15 2.65 -14.06
CA ASN A 215 -7.62 3.28 -15.27
C ASN A 215 -6.13 3.66 -15.12
N GLN A 216 -5.75 4.22 -13.96
CA GLN A 216 -4.36 4.56 -13.63
C GLN A 216 -3.39 3.37 -13.54
N ASN A 217 -3.89 2.13 -13.48
CA ASN A 217 -3.08 0.92 -13.46
C ASN A 217 -2.70 0.45 -14.87
N LEU A 218 -3.32 1.01 -15.91
CA LEU A 218 -3.20 0.52 -17.28
C LEU A 218 -2.43 1.54 -18.10
N PHE A 219 -1.46 1.08 -18.88
CA PHE A 219 -0.76 1.92 -19.85
C PHE A 219 -0.81 1.19 -21.19
N GLY A 220 -1.62 1.68 -22.10
CA GLY A 220 -1.82 0.95 -23.34
C GLY A 220 -2.60 1.70 -24.37
N TYR A 221 -2.89 0.99 -25.44
CA TYR A 221 -3.72 1.48 -26.52
C TYR A 221 -4.49 0.35 -27.19
N VAL A 222 -5.60 0.73 -27.81
CA VAL A 222 -6.29 -0.06 -28.81
C VAL A 222 -6.21 0.67 -30.14
N MET A 223 -5.94 -0.08 -31.20
CA MET A 223 -5.81 0.44 -32.56
C MET A 223 -6.73 -0.34 -33.48
N PHE A 224 -7.40 0.37 -34.38
CA PHE A 224 -8.18 -0.23 -35.46
C PHE A 224 -7.89 0.48 -36.78
N LEU A 225 -8.14 -0.21 -37.89
CA LEU A 225 -8.09 0.36 -39.23
C LEU A 225 -9.50 0.72 -39.68
N LYS A 226 -9.69 1.95 -40.17
CA LYS A 226 -11.00 2.44 -40.61
C LYS A 226 -11.50 1.70 -41.85
N LYS A 227 -10.57 1.24 -42.71
CA LYS A 227 -10.87 0.40 -43.89
C LYS A 227 -11.64 -0.87 -43.52
N ASP A 228 -11.22 -1.53 -42.44
CA ASP A 228 -11.80 -2.80 -42.00
C ASP A 228 -13.03 -2.59 -41.10
N ASN A 229 -13.19 -1.40 -40.54
CA ASN A 229 -14.19 -1.06 -39.52
C ASN A 229 -14.93 0.23 -39.88
N THR A 230 -15.66 0.24 -40.98
CA THR A 230 -16.31 1.44 -41.52
C THR A 230 -17.35 2.06 -40.59
N ARG A 231 -17.91 1.29 -39.64
CA ARG A 231 -18.84 1.79 -38.62
C ARG A 231 -18.16 2.43 -37.41
N LEU A 232 -16.84 2.32 -37.25
CA LEU A 232 -16.10 3.08 -36.24
C LEU A 232 -15.85 4.49 -36.76
N GLU A 233 -16.91 5.30 -36.74
CA GLU A 233 -16.87 6.69 -37.20
C GLU A 233 -16.33 7.59 -36.09
N ILE A 234 -15.49 8.54 -36.50
CA ILE A 234 -14.95 9.57 -35.61
C ILE A 234 -15.78 10.84 -35.80
N THR A 235 -16.06 11.56 -34.73
CA THR A 235 -16.71 12.87 -34.76
C THR A 235 -15.95 13.85 -35.66
N VAL A 236 -16.64 14.87 -36.19
CA VAL A 236 -16.05 15.87 -37.11
C VAL A 236 -14.81 16.56 -36.52
N ASN A 237 -14.83 16.80 -35.20
CA ASN A 237 -13.71 17.38 -34.47
C ASN A 237 -12.58 16.38 -34.15
N ARG A 238 -12.67 15.13 -34.61
CA ARG A 238 -11.75 14.01 -34.37
C ARG A 238 -11.47 13.67 -32.90
N GLU A 239 -12.33 14.12 -32.00
CA GLU A 239 -12.11 13.93 -30.56
C GLU A 239 -12.67 12.61 -30.04
N LYS A 240 -13.77 12.10 -30.61
CA LYS A 240 -14.48 10.92 -30.08
C LYS A 240 -14.94 10.02 -31.20
N LEU A 241 -15.24 8.76 -30.86
CA LEU A 241 -16.02 7.89 -31.72
C LEU A 241 -17.50 8.26 -31.59
N LEU A 242 -18.24 8.17 -32.68
CA LEU A 242 -19.69 8.24 -32.63
C LEU A 242 -20.24 7.05 -31.85
N GLU A 243 -21.16 7.31 -30.93
CA GLU A 243 -21.78 6.28 -30.10
C GLU A 243 -22.69 5.39 -30.94
N ASN A 244 -22.21 4.19 -31.23
CA ASN A 244 -22.92 3.17 -31.98
C ASN A 244 -22.48 1.76 -31.56
N GLU A 245 -23.11 0.74 -32.14
CA GLU A 245 -22.82 -0.67 -31.89
C GLU A 245 -21.33 -1.02 -32.08
N ALA A 246 -20.65 -0.41 -33.05
CA ALA A 246 -19.23 -0.66 -33.30
C ALA A 246 -18.35 -0.10 -32.18
N SER A 247 -18.63 1.13 -31.71
CA SER A 247 -17.90 1.75 -30.60
C SER A 247 -18.09 0.99 -29.29
N ASP A 248 -19.28 0.44 -29.05
CA ASP A 248 -19.57 -0.41 -27.90
C ASP A 248 -18.89 -1.77 -28.01
N GLU A 249 -18.84 -2.36 -29.21
CA GLU A 249 -18.14 -3.61 -29.46
C GLU A 249 -16.62 -3.46 -29.25
N LEU A 250 -16.02 -2.35 -29.70
CA LEU A 250 -14.63 -2.02 -29.43
C LEU A 250 -14.36 -1.92 -27.92
N ARG A 251 -15.27 -1.27 -27.18
CA ARG A 251 -15.21 -1.18 -25.72
C ARG A 251 -15.27 -2.57 -25.09
N GLN A 252 -16.14 -3.46 -25.56
CA GLN A 252 -16.24 -4.84 -25.09
C GLN A 252 -14.97 -5.64 -25.36
N PHE A 253 -14.38 -5.50 -26.56
CA PHE A 253 -13.08 -6.10 -26.90
C PHE A 253 -11.98 -5.69 -25.91
N VAL A 254 -11.82 -4.40 -25.67
CA VAL A 254 -10.81 -3.93 -24.72
C VAL A 254 -11.12 -4.39 -23.30
N ARG A 255 -12.39 -4.28 -22.88
CA ARG A 255 -12.81 -4.64 -21.52
C ARG A 255 -12.61 -6.12 -21.22
N LEU A 256 -12.94 -7.01 -22.16
CA LEU A 256 -12.77 -8.45 -22.01
C LEU A 256 -11.30 -8.84 -21.78
N GLY A 257 -10.36 -8.17 -22.47
CA GLY A 257 -8.93 -8.38 -22.24
C GLY A 257 -8.51 -7.99 -20.81
N ILE A 258 -9.02 -6.87 -20.31
CA ILE A 258 -8.74 -6.40 -18.94
C ILE A 258 -9.40 -7.30 -17.89
N ASP A 259 -10.61 -7.78 -18.15
CA ASP A 259 -11.31 -8.73 -17.30
C ASP A 259 -10.55 -10.06 -17.25
N PHE A 260 -10.05 -10.56 -18.38
CA PHE A 260 -9.17 -11.73 -18.44
C PHE A 260 -7.91 -11.56 -17.58
N ALA A 261 -7.23 -10.43 -17.70
CA ALA A 261 -6.06 -10.12 -16.87
C ALA A 261 -6.41 -10.02 -15.38
N THR A 262 -7.56 -9.43 -15.06
CA THR A 262 -8.07 -9.31 -13.69
C THR A 262 -8.34 -10.68 -13.06
N VAL A 263 -8.96 -11.60 -13.80
CA VAL A 263 -9.23 -12.97 -13.33
C VAL A 263 -7.94 -13.70 -13.01
N LEU A 264 -6.94 -13.63 -13.90
CA LEU A 264 -5.65 -14.27 -13.66
C LEU A 264 -4.91 -13.66 -12.48
N TYR A 265 -4.89 -12.33 -12.39
CA TYR A 265 -4.28 -11.62 -11.27
C TYR A 265 -4.94 -11.99 -9.94
N ALA A 266 -6.27 -11.97 -9.89
CA ALA A 266 -7.01 -12.25 -8.66
C ALA A 266 -6.79 -13.69 -8.18
N SER A 267 -6.80 -14.65 -9.10
CA SER A 267 -6.49 -16.05 -8.81
C SER A 267 -5.13 -16.20 -8.13
N GLU A 268 -4.11 -15.50 -8.64
CA GLU A 268 -2.77 -15.53 -8.05
C GLU A 268 -2.72 -14.93 -6.65
N ILE A 269 -3.31 -13.74 -6.48
CA ILE A 269 -3.33 -13.09 -5.16
C ILE A 269 -4.07 -13.96 -4.15
N SER A 270 -5.14 -14.63 -4.56
CA SER A 270 -5.86 -15.57 -3.71
C SER A 270 -5.00 -16.78 -3.31
N LYS A 271 -4.16 -17.31 -4.21
CA LYS A 271 -3.18 -18.36 -3.87
C LYS A 271 -2.14 -17.85 -2.87
N GLU A 272 -1.56 -16.67 -3.11
CA GLU A 272 -0.58 -16.05 -2.21
C GLU A 272 -1.16 -15.83 -0.79
N ILE A 273 -2.41 -15.38 -0.69
CA ILE A 273 -3.09 -15.18 0.61
C ILE A 273 -3.32 -16.52 1.31
N LYS A 274 -3.82 -17.55 0.62
CA LYS A 274 -4.02 -18.88 1.20
C LYS A 274 -2.72 -19.46 1.74
N GLU A 275 -1.63 -19.39 0.97
CA GLU A 275 -0.31 -19.86 1.40
C GLU A 275 0.20 -19.11 2.65
N LYS A 276 0.01 -17.78 2.71
CA LYS A 276 0.39 -16.99 3.89
C LYS A 276 -0.44 -17.38 5.12
N ASP A 277 -1.73 -17.59 4.96
CA ASP A 277 -2.62 -18.01 6.04
C ASP A 277 -2.26 -19.42 6.54
N GLU A 278 -1.94 -20.36 5.65
CA GLU A 278 -1.46 -21.70 6.00
C GLU A 278 -0.14 -21.65 6.75
N ARG A 279 0.83 -20.86 6.25
CA ARG A 279 2.12 -20.64 6.94
C ARG A 279 1.94 -20.01 8.32
N ALA A 280 1.03 -19.03 8.45
CA ALA A 280 0.72 -18.40 9.72
C ALA A 280 0.07 -19.37 10.72
N LYS A 281 -0.85 -20.22 10.24
CA LYS A 281 -1.47 -21.29 11.05
C LYS A 281 -0.43 -22.31 11.51
N ALA A 282 0.44 -22.77 10.60
CA ALA A 282 1.52 -23.69 10.92
C ALA A 282 2.50 -23.08 11.96
N ALA A 283 2.90 -21.82 11.79
CA ALA A 283 3.76 -21.13 12.75
C ALA A 283 3.13 -21.00 14.14
N LYS A 284 1.83 -20.65 14.22
CA LYS A 284 1.08 -20.61 15.48
C LYS A 284 0.97 -21.99 16.13
N GLU A 285 0.81 -23.05 15.33
CA GLU A 285 0.76 -24.42 15.86
C GLU A 285 2.11 -24.85 16.44
N VAL A 286 3.22 -24.54 15.75
CA VAL A 286 4.58 -24.77 16.25
C VAL A 286 4.82 -24.00 17.54
N GLN A 287 4.45 -22.71 17.59
CA GLN A 287 4.57 -21.89 18.79
C GLN A 287 3.75 -22.47 19.96
N ARG A 288 2.51 -22.91 19.71
CA ARG A 288 1.66 -23.56 20.73
C ARG A 288 2.26 -24.88 21.23
N LYS A 289 2.86 -25.68 20.35
CA LYS A 289 3.55 -26.92 20.72
C LYS A 289 4.77 -26.62 21.59
N ALA A 290 5.59 -25.64 21.20
CA ALA A 290 6.76 -25.20 21.96
C ALA A 290 6.38 -24.63 23.34
N GLU A 291 5.31 -23.83 23.43
CA GLU A 291 4.81 -23.28 24.69
C GLU A 291 4.30 -24.38 25.63
N LYS A 292 3.52 -25.34 25.11
CA LYS A 292 3.08 -26.52 25.90
C LYS A 292 4.26 -27.34 26.40
N GLU A 293 5.28 -27.53 25.58
CA GLU A 293 6.48 -28.26 25.98
C GLU A 293 7.28 -27.50 27.04
N ALA A 294 7.45 -26.18 26.87
CA ALA A 294 8.12 -25.32 27.84
C ALA A 294 7.38 -25.31 29.18
N ARG A 295 6.04 -25.22 29.16
CA ARG A 295 5.20 -25.32 30.36
C ARG A 295 5.37 -26.67 31.06
N ARG A 296 5.36 -27.78 30.31
CA ARG A 296 5.58 -29.11 30.88
C ARG A 296 6.96 -29.22 31.53
N ARG A 297 8.01 -28.69 30.89
CA ARG A 297 9.37 -28.66 31.45
C ARG A 297 9.44 -27.78 32.71
N ALA A 298 8.74 -26.65 32.74
CA ALA A 298 8.67 -25.77 33.91
C ALA A 298 7.93 -26.43 35.08
N GLU A 299 6.78 -27.08 34.83
CA GLU A 299 6.03 -27.84 35.84
C GLU A 299 6.86 -29.00 36.40
N GLU A 300 7.59 -29.73 35.55
CA GLU A 300 8.49 -30.80 35.99
C GLU A 300 9.67 -30.27 36.83
N ALA A 301 10.25 -29.12 36.43
CA ALA A 301 11.30 -28.46 37.21
C ALA A 301 10.78 -27.97 38.56
N GLN A 302 9.56 -27.43 38.61
CA GLN A 302 8.92 -26.99 39.86
C GLN A 302 8.68 -28.17 40.80
N ARG A 303 8.14 -29.29 40.30
CA ARG A 303 7.97 -30.52 41.10
C ARG A 303 9.31 -31.02 41.67
N LYS A 304 10.36 -31.05 40.85
CA LYS A 304 11.71 -31.44 41.31
C LYS A 304 12.26 -30.48 42.38
N ALA A 305 12.00 -29.19 42.26
CA ALA A 305 12.40 -28.19 43.25
C ALA A 305 11.64 -28.34 44.57
N GLU A 306 10.32 -28.59 44.50
CA GLU A 306 9.46 -28.83 45.66
C GLU A 306 9.87 -30.11 46.41
N ASP A 307 10.13 -31.21 45.68
CA ASP A 307 10.63 -32.46 46.27
C ASP A 307 11.99 -32.26 46.98
N ARG A 308 12.89 -31.47 46.39
CA ARG A 308 14.17 -31.11 47.02
C ARG A 308 13.96 -30.27 48.28
N ALA A 309 13.05 -29.29 48.24
CA ALA A 309 12.72 -28.47 49.40
C ALA A 309 12.10 -29.30 50.54
N ARG A 310 11.22 -30.25 50.21
CA ARG A 310 10.63 -31.17 51.19
C ARG A 310 11.69 -32.03 51.87
N ARG A 311 12.59 -32.65 51.09
CA ARG A 311 13.71 -33.44 51.63
C ARG A 311 14.66 -32.60 52.50
N ALA A 312 14.93 -31.36 52.10
CA ALA A 312 15.73 -30.44 52.91
C ALA A 312 15.02 -30.06 54.22
N GLY A 313 13.70 -29.85 54.19
CA GLY A 313 12.88 -29.61 55.38
C GLY A 313 12.84 -30.81 56.33
N GLU A 314 12.67 -32.02 55.80
CA GLU A 314 12.76 -33.27 56.57
C GLU A 314 14.15 -33.45 57.22
N GLY A 315 15.22 -33.12 56.48
CA GLY A 315 16.59 -33.12 57.00
C GLY A 315 16.80 -32.10 58.13
N ARG A 316 16.22 -30.89 58.01
CA ARG A 316 16.27 -29.87 59.08
C ARG A 316 15.55 -30.32 60.34
N LYS A 317 14.36 -30.92 60.23
CA LYS A 317 13.61 -31.43 61.39
C LYS A 317 14.39 -32.51 62.14
N LYS A 318 15.02 -33.44 61.42
CA LYS A 318 15.89 -34.45 62.04
C LYS A 318 17.08 -33.83 62.75
N ALA A 319 17.74 -32.85 62.14
CA ALA A 319 18.86 -32.14 62.77
C ALA A 319 18.41 -31.36 64.03
N GLU A 320 17.19 -30.80 64.03
CA GLU A 320 16.61 -30.11 65.18
C GLU A 320 16.27 -31.07 66.33
N GLU A 321 15.71 -32.26 66.03
CA GLU A 321 15.48 -33.33 67.01
C GLU A 321 16.81 -33.84 67.61
N GLU A 322 17.83 -34.05 66.78
CA GLU A 322 19.18 -34.45 67.24
C GLU A 322 19.82 -33.38 68.13
N ALA A 323 19.68 -32.09 67.77
CA ALA A 323 20.18 -30.98 68.59
C ALA A 323 19.46 -30.88 69.94
N TRP A 324 18.14 -31.09 69.96
CA TRP A 324 17.34 -31.12 71.19
C TRP A 324 17.75 -32.26 72.13
N GLU A 325 17.98 -33.45 71.59
CA GLU A 325 18.47 -34.59 72.39
C GLU A 325 19.91 -34.36 72.88
N ALA A 326 20.78 -33.73 72.08
CA ALA A 326 22.11 -33.31 72.53
C ALA A 326 22.03 -32.26 73.65
N GLU A 327 21.07 -31.32 73.60
CA GLU A 327 20.85 -30.32 74.65
C GLU A 327 20.37 -30.98 75.95
N LYS A 328 19.43 -31.93 75.88
CA LYS A 328 19.02 -32.72 77.06
C LYS A 328 20.19 -33.49 77.66
N ALA A 329 21.02 -34.13 76.83
CA ALA A 329 22.21 -34.83 77.29
C ALA A 329 23.19 -33.87 77.97
N ARG A 330 23.37 -32.66 77.42
CA ARG A 330 24.18 -31.61 78.02
C ARG A 330 23.63 -31.15 79.37
N LYS A 331 22.32 -30.93 79.50
CA LYS A 331 21.69 -30.55 80.78
C LYS A 331 21.85 -31.64 81.85
N LYS A 332 21.73 -32.92 81.47
CA LYS A 332 22.01 -34.04 82.38
C LYS A 332 23.48 -34.07 82.80
N ALA A 333 24.41 -33.87 81.88
CA ALA A 333 25.84 -33.79 82.19
C ALA A 333 26.17 -32.59 83.09
N GLU A 334 25.47 -31.46 82.92
CA GLU A 334 25.59 -30.28 83.77
C GLU A 334 25.02 -30.51 85.18
N GLU A 335 23.92 -31.24 85.32
CA GLU A 335 23.41 -31.69 86.63
C GLU A 335 24.37 -32.67 87.32
N GLU A 336 24.96 -33.61 86.58
CA GLU A 336 25.99 -34.52 87.09
C GLU A 336 27.24 -33.75 87.54
N LEU A 337 27.70 -32.78 86.75
CA LEU A 337 28.78 -31.87 87.14
C LEU A 337 28.40 -31.04 88.36
N ARG A 338 27.17 -30.57 88.49
CA ARG A 338 26.68 -29.89 89.70
C ARG A 338 26.71 -30.79 90.92
N LYS A 339 26.38 -32.08 90.79
CA LYS A 339 26.50 -33.03 91.91
C LYS A 339 27.96 -33.26 92.30
N ILE A 340 28.85 -33.41 91.32
CA ILE A 340 30.30 -33.49 91.55
C ILE A 340 30.82 -32.20 92.19
N GLU A 341 30.32 -31.04 91.76
CA GLU A 341 30.66 -29.73 92.31
C GLU A 341 30.08 -29.53 93.70
N GLU A 342 28.89 -30.05 94.02
CA GLU A 342 28.36 -30.07 95.40
C GLU A 342 29.13 -31.04 96.31
N GLU A 343 29.61 -32.17 95.80
CA GLU A 343 30.56 -33.03 96.52
C GLU A 343 31.91 -32.32 96.74
N ARG A 344 32.37 -31.57 95.74
CA ARG A 344 33.55 -30.71 95.84
C ARG A 344 33.33 -29.55 96.81
N ARG A 345 32.12 -28.99 96.88
CA ARG A 345 31.68 -27.96 97.82
C ARG A 345 31.62 -28.49 99.25
N ARG A 346 31.25 -29.77 99.45
CA ARG A 346 31.36 -30.47 100.74
C ARG A 346 32.82 -30.74 101.14
N ALA A 347 33.72 -30.95 100.18
CA ALA A 347 35.17 -31.02 100.42
C ALA A 347 35.83 -29.64 100.63
N GLU A 348 35.24 -28.58 100.08
CA GLU A 348 35.69 -27.19 100.22
C GLU A 348 35.11 -26.51 101.47
N GLU A 349 33.95 -26.95 101.99
CA GLU A 349 33.40 -26.60 103.31
C GLU A 349 34.30 -27.06 104.48
N GLU A 350 35.17 -28.06 104.31
CA GLU A 350 36.23 -28.38 105.27
C GLU A 350 37.46 -27.45 105.16
N ARG A 351 37.63 -26.73 104.04
CA ARG A 351 38.72 -25.75 103.84
C ARG A 351 38.28 -24.30 104.02
N ARG A 352 36.98 -24.01 104.06
CA ARG A 352 36.38 -22.68 104.22
C ARG A 352 35.97 -22.37 105.67
N LYS A 353 36.84 -22.72 106.63
CA LYS A 353 36.85 -22.22 108.03
C LYS A 353 37.99 -21.21 108.27
N ALA A 354 38.63 -20.70 107.21
CA ALA A 354 39.81 -19.84 107.30
C ALA A 354 39.76 -18.55 106.45
N GLU A 355 38.61 -18.15 105.89
CA GLU A 355 38.56 -16.88 105.13
C GLU A 355 37.16 -16.24 105.13
N GLU A 356 36.62 -16.08 106.34
CA GLU A 356 35.56 -15.11 106.64
C GLU A 356 36.19 -13.82 107.16
N GLU A 357 36.65 -12.90 106.30
CA GLU A 357 36.68 -11.45 106.62
C GLU A 357 37.10 -10.57 105.44
N ALA A 358 36.21 -10.35 104.47
CA ALA A 358 36.28 -9.19 103.57
C ALA A 358 34.88 -8.83 103.02
N ILE A 359 34.01 -8.49 103.96
CA ILE A 359 33.03 -7.40 103.92
C ILE A 359 32.61 -6.86 102.54
N ARG A 360 31.30 -6.98 102.30
CA ARG A 360 30.38 -5.96 101.76
C ARG A 360 30.94 -5.03 100.69
N THR A 361 30.67 -5.35 99.44
CA THR A 361 30.21 -4.33 98.47
C THR A 361 29.29 -4.96 97.44
N ALA A 362 28.08 -4.42 97.33
CA ALA A 362 27.23 -4.34 96.13
C ALA A 362 25.75 -4.70 96.39
N ASP A 363 25.15 -4.06 97.40
CA ASP A 363 23.70 -3.82 97.39
C ASP A 363 23.34 -2.76 96.33
N LYS A 364 23.57 -3.07 95.05
CA LYS A 364 23.24 -2.13 93.95
C LYS A 364 22.92 -2.74 92.60
N ARG A 365 23.09 -4.05 92.37
CA ARG A 365 22.86 -4.69 91.05
C ARG A 365 21.53 -5.43 90.86
N ALA A 366 20.70 -5.51 91.91
CA ALA A 366 19.39 -6.18 91.83
C ALA A 366 18.22 -5.20 91.59
N ARG A 367 18.39 -3.90 91.88
CA ARG A 367 17.34 -2.89 91.63
C ARG A 367 17.47 -2.17 90.28
N GLU A 368 18.67 -2.02 89.74
CA GLU A 368 18.87 -1.38 88.41
C GLU A 368 18.50 -2.30 87.22
N LYS A 369 18.60 -3.63 87.35
CA LYS A 369 18.23 -4.58 86.28
C LYS A 369 16.72 -4.82 86.14
N ALA A 370 15.95 -4.61 87.20
CA ALA A 370 14.49 -4.75 87.17
C ALA A 370 13.80 -3.49 86.60
N GLU A 371 14.44 -2.32 86.69
CA GLU A 371 13.89 -1.05 86.21
C GLU A 371 14.23 -0.76 84.74
N GLN A 372 15.32 -1.32 84.20
CA GLN A 372 15.67 -1.25 82.77
C GLN A 372 14.84 -2.20 81.89
N ALA A 373 14.51 -3.41 82.37
CA ALA A 373 13.70 -4.38 81.62
C ALA A 373 12.27 -3.89 81.33
N ILE A 374 11.65 -3.17 82.28
CA ILE A 374 10.30 -2.60 82.12
C ILE A 374 10.30 -1.33 81.24
N LYS A 375 11.45 -0.67 81.08
CA LYS A 375 11.61 0.54 80.23
C LYS A 375 11.90 0.19 78.77
N GLU A 376 12.64 -0.89 78.50
CA GLU A 376 12.92 -1.38 77.13
C GLU A 376 11.69 -2.01 76.46
N GLU A 377 10.90 -2.81 77.20
CA GLU A 377 9.67 -3.43 76.69
C GLU A 377 8.60 -2.38 76.34
N ARG A 378 8.54 -1.27 77.12
CA ARG A 378 7.59 -0.15 76.89
C ARG A 378 8.03 0.81 75.78
N MET A 379 9.30 0.77 75.37
CA MET A 379 9.85 1.55 74.25
C MET A 379 9.70 0.81 72.92
N LEU A 380 9.81 -0.52 72.90
CA LEU A 380 9.52 -1.34 71.72
C LEU A 380 8.03 -1.31 71.35
N LEU A 381 7.14 -1.35 72.34
CA LEU A 381 5.68 -1.26 72.11
C LEU A 381 5.26 0.11 71.55
N LYS A 382 5.91 1.20 72.00
CA LYS A 382 5.65 2.56 71.48
C LYS A 382 6.23 2.77 70.08
N ALA A 383 7.40 2.20 69.78
CA ALA A 383 8.01 2.27 68.46
C ALA A 383 7.25 1.44 67.41
N GLU A 384 6.67 0.29 67.79
CA GLU A 384 5.83 -0.54 66.92
C GLU A 384 4.48 0.13 66.61
N ASP A 385 3.84 0.77 67.61
CA ASP A 385 2.60 1.53 67.43
C ASP A 385 2.81 2.82 66.61
N GLU A 386 3.96 3.49 66.76
CA GLU A 386 4.34 4.67 65.98
C GLU A 386 4.67 4.31 64.53
N ALA A 387 5.41 3.21 64.30
CA ALA A 387 5.66 2.68 62.95
C ALA A 387 4.37 2.24 62.22
N ARG A 388 3.41 1.64 62.93
CA ARG A 388 2.09 1.31 62.37
C ARG A 388 1.28 2.55 61.99
N ARG A 389 1.35 3.62 62.78
CA ARG A 389 0.67 4.90 62.48
C ARG A 389 1.31 5.60 61.29
N GLU A 390 2.64 5.62 61.22
CA GLU A 390 3.37 6.17 60.06
C GLU A 390 3.12 5.36 58.78
N GLU A 391 3.03 4.03 58.86
CA GLU A 391 2.69 3.20 57.70
C GLU A 391 1.24 3.43 57.24
N GLN A 392 0.29 3.59 58.18
CA GLN A 392 -1.10 3.92 57.86
C GLN A 392 -1.25 5.33 57.25
N GLU A 393 -0.54 6.33 57.76
CA GLU A 393 -0.52 7.67 57.16
C GLU A 393 0.15 7.66 55.78
N ARG A 394 1.26 6.93 55.59
CA ARG A 394 1.88 6.78 54.27
C ARG A 394 0.95 6.12 53.27
N ARG A 395 0.23 5.06 53.66
CA ARG A 395 -0.76 4.42 52.77
C ARG A 395 -1.94 5.33 52.45
N LYS A 396 -2.38 6.16 53.41
CA LYS A 396 -3.46 7.15 53.18
C LYS A 396 -2.99 8.25 52.23
N ASN A 397 -1.80 8.81 52.45
CA ASN A 397 -1.20 9.82 51.60
C ASN A 397 -0.88 9.28 50.19
N GLU A 398 -0.43 8.03 50.06
CA GLU A 398 -0.20 7.39 48.77
C GLU A 398 -1.50 7.14 48.01
N LYS A 399 -2.58 6.75 48.71
CA LYS A 399 -3.90 6.57 48.11
C LYS A 399 -4.50 7.90 47.66
N GLU A 400 -4.44 8.94 48.49
CA GLU A 400 -4.90 10.29 48.14
C GLU A 400 -4.07 10.89 46.98
N ALA A 401 -2.76 10.63 46.94
CA ALA A 401 -1.90 11.03 45.84
C ALA A 401 -2.24 10.29 44.53
N ARG A 402 -2.53 8.98 44.60
CA ARG A 402 -3.01 8.19 43.44
C ARG A 402 -4.35 8.68 42.93
N GLU A 403 -5.30 8.96 43.82
CA GLU A 403 -6.63 9.46 43.43
C GLU A 403 -6.54 10.84 42.77
N ARG A 404 -5.73 11.77 43.31
CA ARG A 404 -5.46 13.07 42.68
C ARG A 404 -4.73 12.94 41.33
N ALA A 405 -3.76 12.02 41.23
CA ALA A 405 -3.06 11.77 39.98
C ALA A 405 -4.00 11.16 38.91
N GLU A 406 -4.91 10.28 39.30
CA GLU A 406 -5.90 9.70 38.39
C GLU A 406 -6.94 10.74 37.95
N GLU A 407 -7.38 11.64 38.84
CA GLU A 407 -8.29 12.73 38.51
C GLU A 407 -7.65 13.75 37.55
N ASN A 408 -6.38 14.13 37.79
CA ASN A 408 -5.63 15.00 36.89
C ASN A 408 -5.43 14.34 35.52
N ARG A 409 -5.12 13.05 35.47
CA ARG A 409 -4.98 12.31 34.21
C ARG A 409 -6.29 12.23 33.43
N LYS A 410 -7.44 12.12 34.11
CA LYS A 410 -8.76 12.16 33.48
C LYS A 410 -9.07 13.54 32.90
N LYS A 411 -8.76 14.63 33.62
CA LYS A 411 -8.93 16.00 33.14
C LYS A 411 -8.03 16.29 31.92
N GLU A 412 -6.76 15.91 31.96
CA GLU A 412 -5.84 16.05 30.83
C GLU A 412 -6.30 15.25 29.60
N GLN A 413 -6.81 14.02 29.79
CA GLN A 413 -7.36 13.22 28.70
C GLN A 413 -8.64 13.83 28.11
N GLU A 414 -9.48 14.46 28.92
CA GLU A 414 -10.69 15.13 28.43
C GLU A 414 -10.35 16.42 27.65
N GLU A 415 -9.39 17.22 28.11
CA GLU A 415 -8.90 18.40 27.40
C GLU A 415 -8.23 18.03 26.07
N LEU A 416 -7.42 16.98 26.05
CA LEU A 416 -6.81 16.46 24.82
C LEU A 416 -7.88 16.01 23.80
N ARG A 417 -8.95 15.35 24.27
CA ARG A 417 -10.07 14.94 23.39
C ARG A 417 -10.81 16.13 22.82
N LYS A 418 -11.09 17.17 23.63
CA LYS A 418 -11.73 18.40 23.15
C LYS A 418 -10.85 19.14 22.13
N ALA A 419 -9.55 19.25 22.39
CA ALA A 419 -8.60 19.87 21.48
C ALA A 419 -8.45 19.08 20.16
N GLU A 420 -8.47 17.75 20.21
CA GLU A 420 -8.43 16.89 19.02
C GLU A 420 -9.71 17.01 18.18
N GLU A 421 -10.88 17.11 18.83
CA GLU A 421 -12.16 17.28 18.16
C GLU A 421 -12.28 18.66 17.48
N GLU A 422 -11.80 19.73 18.13
CA GLU A 422 -11.69 21.07 17.52
C GLU A 422 -10.74 21.07 16.32
N ARG A 423 -9.55 20.46 16.44
CA ARG A 423 -8.62 20.31 15.33
C ARG A 423 -9.26 19.58 14.15
N ARG A 424 -9.99 18.50 14.41
CA ARG A 424 -10.68 17.74 13.37
C ARG A 424 -11.74 18.58 12.65
N LYS A 425 -12.51 19.39 13.38
CA LYS A 425 -13.49 20.32 12.80
C LYS A 425 -12.82 21.37 11.92
N THR A 426 -11.74 22.01 12.40
CA THR A 426 -10.99 22.99 11.59
C THR A 426 -10.34 22.37 10.35
N GLU A 427 -9.87 21.13 10.43
CA GLU A 427 -9.28 20.43 9.28
C GLU A 427 -10.33 20.00 8.26
N GLU A 428 -11.51 19.55 8.70
CA GLU A 428 -12.66 19.29 7.83
C GLU A 428 -13.16 20.56 7.13
N GLU A 429 -13.21 21.71 7.83
CA GLU A 429 -13.57 23.00 7.24
C GLU A 429 -12.54 23.47 6.20
N ARG A 430 -11.24 23.35 6.51
CA ARG A 430 -10.17 23.70 5.56
C ARG A 430 -10.24 22.82 4.31
N ARG A 431 -10.44 21.50 4.48
CA ARG A 431 -10.57 20.56 3.37
C ARG A 431 -11.79 20.86 2.51
N ARG A 432 -12.93 21.23 3.11
CA ARG A 432 -14.13 21.66 2.36
C ARG A 432 -13.89 22.96 1.59
N ALA A 433 -13.11 23.89 2.13
CA ALA A 433 -12.73 25.12 1.43
C ALA A 433 -11.80 24.82 0.24
N GLU A 434 -10.78 23.99 0.44
CA GLU A 434 -9.86 23.53 -0.61
C GLU A 434 -10.60 22.78 -1.75
N GLU A 435 -11.56 21.90 -1.40
CA GLU A 435 -12.39 21.19 -2.38
C GLU A 435 -13.28 22.15 -3.19
N LYS A 436 -13.86 23.18 -2.55
CA LYS A 436 -14.65 24.21 -3.25
C LYS A 436 -13.79 25.06 -4.19
N GLU A 437 -12.61 25.47 -3.74
CA GLU A 437 -11.68 26.25 -4.57
C GLU A 437 -11.22 25.43 -5.79
N PHE A 438 -10.93 24.14 -5.58
CA PHE A 438 -10.61 23.21 -6.66
C PHE A 438 -11.75 23.07 -7.67
N GLN A 439 -13.01 22.94 -7.21
CA GLN A 439 -14.17 22.87 -8.09
C GLN A 439 -14.35 24.14 -8.93
N ILE A 440 -14.25 25.32 -8.33
CA ILE A 440 -14.37 26.60 -9.04
C ILE A 440 -13.28 26.71 -10.12
N LYS A 441 -12.05 26.31 -9.80
CA LYS A 441 -10.94 26.33 -10.76
C LYS A 441 -11.15 25.34 -11.91
N ASN A 442 -11.67 24.15 -11.62
CA ASN A 442 -11.96 23.15 -12.63
C ASN A 442 -13.11 23.59 -13.55
N GLU A 443 -14.18 24.18 -13.01
CA GLU A 443 -15.29 24.70 -13.82
C GLU A 443 -14.85 25.85 -14.73
N LYS A 444 -13.92 26.70 -14.26
CA LYS A 444 -13.31 27.75 -15.08
C LYS A 444 -12.48 27.17 -16.23
N LEU A 445 -11.65 26.16 -15.95
CA LEU A 445 -10.86 25.45 -16.97
C LEU A 445 -11.75 24.74 -18.00
N GLU A 446 -12.85 24.13 -17.57
CA GLU A 446 -13.82 23.52 -18.50
C GLU A 446 -14.49 24.55 -19.42
N LYS A 447 -14.82 25.74 -18.88
CA LYS A 447 -15.36 26.84 -19.69
C LYS A 447 -14.33 27.35 -20.71
N GLU A 448 -13.08 27.53 -20.30
CA GLU A 448 -11.99 27.96 -21.19
C GLU A 448 -11.70 26.91 -22.28
N LEU A 449 -11.67 25.62 -21.91
CA LEU A 449 -11.51 24.51 -22.87
C LEU A 449 -12.68 24.42 -23.85
N SER A 450 -13.91 24.61 -23.38
CA SER A 450 -15.10 24.65 -24.24
C SER A 450 -15.02 25.80 -25.24
N GLN A 451 -14.60 26.99 -24.80
CA GLN A 451 -14.40 28.15 -25.68
C GLN A 451 -13.30 27.91 -26.72
N LEU A 452 -12.15 27.37 -26.31
CA LEU A 452 -11.05 27.03 -27.21
C LEU A 452 -11.48 25.97 -28.24
N ARG A 453 -12.28 24.98 -27.82
CA ARG A 453 -12.83 23.94 -28.71
C ARG A 453 -13.81 24.52 -29.72
N VAL A 454 -14.70 25.42 -29.30
CA VAL A 454 -15.60 26.14 -30.21
C VAL A 454 -14.78 26.94 -31.22
N LEU A 455 -13.76 27.67 -30.75
CA LEU A 455 -12.90 28.50 -31.59
C LEU A 455 -12.13 27.67 -32.63
N ALA A 456 -11.55 26.54 -32.20
CA ALA A 456 -10.85 25.60 -33.07
C ALA A 456 -11.80 24.98 -34.10
N SER A 457 -13.00 24.59 -33.68
CA SER A 457 -14.02 24.03 -34.58
C SER A 457 -14.46 25.04 -35.64
N THR A 458 -14.70 26.30 -35.24
CA THR A 458 -15.02 27.39 -36.19
C THR A 458 -13.86 27.68 -37.13
N GLY A 459 -12.62 27.66 -36.65
CA GLY A 459 -11.43 27.85 -37.49
C GLY A 459 -11.32 26.77 -38.57
N THR A 460 -11.49 25.49 -38.20
CA THR A 460 -11.50 24.37 -39.16
C THR A 460 -12.65 24.50 -40.17
N LEU A 461 -13.84 24.92 -39.72
CA LEU A 461 -15.02 25.05 -40.59
C LEU A 461 -14.84 26.18 -41.62
N VAL A 462 -14.25 27.31 -41.22
CA VAL A 462 -13.88 28.40 -42.13
C VAL A 462 -12.86 27.93 -43.17
N LEU A 463 -11.89 27.11 -42.76
CA LEU A 463 -10.86 26.58 -43.64
C LEU A 463 -11.42 25.61 -44.68
N ILE A 464 -12.34 24.72 -44.26
CA ILE A 464 -13.07 23.81 -45.16
C ILE A 464 -13.93 24.62 -46.14
N PHE A 465 -14.68 25.61 -45.65
CA PHE A 465 -15.53 26.45 -46.50
C PHE A 465 -14.72 27.28 -47.49
N SER A 466 -13.54 27.76 -47.10
CA SER A 466 -12.61 28.43 -48.01
C SER A 466 -12.11 27.49 -49.11
N HIS A 467 -11.81 26.23 -48.78
CA HIS A 467 -11.41 25.24 -49.78
C HIS A 467 -12.55 24.89 -50.75
N GLU A 468 -13.79 24.75 -50.26
CA GLU A 468 -14.94 24.49 -51.12
C GLU A 468 -15.26 25.68 -52.03
N LEU A 469 -15.17 26.91 -51.52
CA LEU A 469 -15.33 28.11 -52.34
C LEU A 469 -14.26 28.21 -53.43
N GLN A 470 -13.01 27.90 -53.10
CA GLN A 470 -11.93 27.92 -54.08
C GLN A 470 -12.15 26.87 -55.17
N ALA A 471 -12.56 25.65 -54.80
CA ALA A 471 -12.90 24.60 -55.77
C ALA A 471 -14.05 25.02 -56.71
N ILE A 472 -15.08 25.71 -56.19
CA ILE A 472 -16.18 26.24 -57.02
C ILE A 472 -15.69 27.34 -57.97
N ILE A 473 -14.79 28.22 -57.50
CA ILE A 473 -14.20 29.27 -58.34
C ILE A 473 -13.35 28.62 -59.46
N ASP A 474 -12.54 27.63 -59.13
CA ASP A 474 -11.69 26.92 -60.09
C ASP A 474 -12.55 26.19 -61.15
N ASP A 475 -13.64 25.52 -60.73
CA ASP A 475 -14.62 24.89 -61.64
C ASP A 475 -15.32 25.91 -62.55
N MET A 476 -15.66 27.10 -62.03
CA MET A 476 -16.25 28.18 -62.81
C MET A 476 -15.27 28.75 -63.83
N ASP A 477 -14.00 28.93 -63.47
CA ASP A 477 -12.94 29.37 -64.38
C ASP A 477 -12.68 28.34 -65.49
N GLU A 478 -12.73 27.04 -65.17
CA GLU A 478 -12.64 25.96 -66.16
C GLU A 478 -13.82 25.96 -67.14
N MET A 479 -15.04 26.24 -66.63
CA MET A 479 -16.24 26.42 -67.46
C MET A 479 -16.12 27.63 -68.39
N ILE A 480 -15.61 28.76 -67.88
CA ILE A 480 -15.43 29.98 -68.66
C ILE A 480 -14.37 29.75 -69.76
N MET A 481 -13.24 29.13 -69.42
CA MET A 481 -12.18 28.77 -70.37
C MET A 481 -12.72 27.90 -71.52
N ASN A 482 -13.54 26.90 -71.21
CA ASN A 482 -14.17 26.04 -72.21
C ASN A 482 -15.16 26.80 -73.12
N PHE A 483 -15.94 27.74 -72.57
CA PHE A 483 -16.85 28.58 -73.36
C PHE A 483 -16.14 29.59 -74.26
N SER A 484 -14.96 30.07 -73.88
CA SER A 484 -14.12 30.96 -74.72
C SER A 484 -13.28 30.24 -75.78
N SER A 485 -13.36 28.91 -75.86
CA SER A 485 -12.62 28.08 -76.82
C SER A 485 -13.45 27.60 -78.03
N VAL A 486 -14.72 28.03 -78.10
CA VAL A 486 -15.66 27.85 -79.22
C VAL A 486 -15.86 29.20 -79.91
#